data_AF-A0AA39MGB8-F1
#
_entry.id   AF-A0AA39MGB8-F1
#
_cell.length_a   1.000
_cell.length_b   1.000
_cell.length_c   1.000
_cell.angle_alpha   90.00
_cell.angle_beta   90.00
_cell.angle_gamma   90.00
#
_symmetry.space_group_name_H-M   'P 1'
#
loop_
_entity.id
_entity.type
_entity.pdbx_description
1 polymer ?
#
loop_
_entity_poly.entity_id
_entity_poly.type
_entity_poly.pdbx_seq_one_letter_code
_entity_poly.pdbx_strand_id
1 'polypeptide(L)'
;MPWTLQLLLPSALVCNHAIWVDDSLLQHEWDLWVAGAEEALDEVQRKIILETYVQDYRKEYGHGQCQGTRTAKLIGDCSAAKNRSIAAYHRAHEAMESLAPCLSQVGWHNVYQCLSDDNTRAVLTNRVEGEGRHKLSWIWMAPGSGNSSSLEHVQDALCLEWLNMRAWAQRWSEECNILVEEMAHVLRSF
;
A
#
# COMPACT_ATOMS: atom_id res chain seq x y z
N MET A 1 -12.81 -26.55 -10.66
CA MET A 1 -11.94 -25.35 -10.59
C MET A 1 -11.04 -25.50 -9.36
N PRO A 2 -9.76 -25.84 -9.51
CA PRO A 2 -8.88 -26.25 -8.41
C PRO A 2 -8.28 -25.09 -7.57
N TRP A 3 -8.66 -23.83 -7.80
CA TRP A 3 -8.05 -22.65 -7.17
C TRP A 3 -8.88 -21.99 -6.05
N THR A 4 -10.01 -22.58 -5.63
CA THR A 4 -10.77 -22.09 -4.46
C THR A 4 -10.42 -22.84 -3.18
N LEU A 5 -9.20 -23.39 -3.09
CA LEU A 5 -8.75 -23.98 -1.83
C LEU A 5 -8.55 -22.83 -0.85
N GLN A 6 -9.36 -22.78 0.21
CA GLN A 6 -9.15 -21.82 1.29
C GLN A 6 -7.82 -22.14 1.93
N LEU A 7 -6.82 -21.29 1.70
CA LEU A 7 -5.53 -21.38 2.36
C LEU A 7 -5.74 -20.95 3.81
N LEU A 8 -6.07 -21.92 4.66
CA LEU A 8 -6.28 -21.69 6.09
C LEU A 8 -4.91 -21.48 6.74
N LEU A 9 -4.61 -20.23 7.06
CA LEU A 9 -3.45 -19.87 7.86
C LEU A 9 -3.71 -20.23 9.34
N PRO A 10 -2.67 -20.48 10.15
CA PRO A 10 -2.85 -20.83 11.55
C PRO A 10 -3.68 -19.83 12.36
N SER A 11 -3.62 -18.52 12.09
CA SER A 11 -4.56 -17.51 12.65
C SER A 11 -6.04 -17.85 12.39
N ALA A 12 -6.39 -18.24 11.15
CA ALA A 12 -7.75 -18.64 10.80
C ALA A 12 -8.14 -20.01 11.41
N LEU A 13 -7.16 -20.89 11.67
CA LEU A 13 -7.39 -22.19 12.30
C LEU A 13 -7.59 -22.07 13.81
N VAL A 14 -6.80 -21.23 14.47
CA VAL A 14 -6.90 -20.95 15.91
C VAL A 14 -8.23 -20.26 16.23
N CYS A 15 -8.65 -19.29 15.40
CA CYS A 15 -9.94 -18.61 15.55
C CYS A 15 -11.15 -19.52 15.31
N ASN A 16 -11.11 -20.37 14.27
CA ASN A 16 -12.31 -21.11 13.85
C ASN A 16 -12.42 -22.55 14.39
N HIS A 17 -11.30 -23.21 14.67
CA HIS A 17 -11.28 -24.65 14.94
C HIS A 17 -10.59 -25.04 16.25
N ALA A 18 -10.06 -24.08 17.04
CA ALA A 18 -9.48 -24.31 18.37
C ALA A 18 -8.49 -25.49 18.42
N ILE A 19 -7.60 -25.58 17.42
CA ILE A 19 -6.60 -26.64 17.29
C ILE A 19 -5.30 -26.21 17.94
N TRP A 20 -4.57 -27.16 18.56
CA TRP A 20 -3.21 -26.96 19.03
C TRP A 20 -2.25 -26.84 17.84
N VAL A 21 -1.71 -25.64 17.64
CA VAL A 21 -0.69 -25.34 16.62
C VAL A 21 0.68 -25.27 17.29
N ASP A 22 1.72 -25.73 16.59
CA ASP A 22 3.10 -25.63 17.05
C ASP A 22 3.55 -24.15 17.18
N ASP A 23 4.30 -23.85 18.25
CA ASP A 23 4.73 -22.48 18.56
C ASP A 23 5.63 -21.89 17.46
N SER A 24 6.48 -22.70 16.80
CA SER A 24 7.35 -22.20 15.73
C SER A 24 6.56 -21.74 14.50
N LEU A 25 5.45 -22.41 14.19
CA LEU A 25 4.60 -22.04 13.06
C LEU A 25 3.84 -20.74 13.35
N LEU A 26 3.41 -20.54 14.60
CA LEU A 26 2.79 -19.28 15.04
C LEU A 26 3.77 -18.11 14.98
N GLN A 27 5.05 -18.33 15.35
CA GLN A 27 6.10 -17.31 15.23
C GLN A 27 6.35 -16.93 13.76
N HIS A 28 6.47 -17.90 12.86
CA HIS A 28 6.67 -17.61 11.43
C HIS A 28 5.48 -16.88 10.81
N GLU A 29 4.26 -17.25 11.20
CA GLU A 29 3.07 -16.53 10.74
C GLU A 29 3.02 -15.11 11.31
N TRP A 30 3.40 -14.92 12.57
CA TRP A 30 3.52 -13.59 13.16
C TRP A 30 4.49 -12.70 12.38
N ASP A 31 5.69 -13.19 12.06
CA ASP A 31 6.69 -12.45 11.29
C ASP A 31 6.18 -12.09 9.89
N LEU A 32 5.44 -13.01 9.25
CA LEU A 32 4.78 -12.75 7.97
C LEU A 32 3.77 -11.59 8.08
N TRP A 33 2.96 -11.58 9.12
CA TRP A 33 1.97 -10.52 9.33
C TRP A 33 2.61 -9.18 9.66
N VAL A 34 3.70 -9.16 10.44
CA VAL A 34 4.48 -7.95 10.70
C VAL A 34 5.03 -7.39 9.39
N ALA A 35 5.68 -8.21 8.57
CA ALA A 35 6.21 -7.78 7.28
C ALA A 35 5.10 -7.30 6.33
N GLY A 36 3.97 -7.99 6.28
CA GLY A 36 2.83 -7.59 5.47
C GLY A 36 2.17 -6.28 5.95
N ALA A 37 2.16 -6.03 7.26
CA ALA A 37 1.68 -4.79 7.84
C ALA A 37 2.61 -3.62 7.51
N GLU A 38 3.93 -3.81 7.63
CA GLU A 38 4.94 -2.82 7.23
C GLU A 38 4.83 -2.48 5.74
N GLU A 39 4.77 -3.48 4.86
CA GLU A 39 4.62 -3.26 3.41
C GLU A 39 3.32 -2.52 3.07
N ALA A 40 2.21 -2.88 3.73
CA ALA A 40 0.94 -2.21 3.53
C ALA A 40 0.97 -0.74 3.99
N LEU A 41 1.63 -0.45 5.11
CA LEU A 41 1.81 0.93 5.60
C LEU A 41 2.67 1.75 4.65
N ASP A 42 3.79 1.21 4.18
CA ASP A 42 4.68 1.87 3.21
C ASP A 42 3.95 2.18 1.89
N GLU A 43 3.15 1.25 1.37
CA GLU A 43 2.32 1.50 0.19
C GLU A 43 1.29 2.60 0.44
N VAL A 44 0.63 2.62 1.62
CA VAL A 44 -0.31 3.69 1.99
C VAL A 44 0.39 5.04 2.05
N GLN A 45 1.55 5.14 2.71
CA GLN A 45 2.34 6.37 2.78
C GLN A 45 2.72 6.86 1.38
N ARG A 46 3.27 5.98 0.53
CA ARG A 46 3.66 6.32 -0.85
C ARG A 46 2.49 6.84 -1.67
N LYS A 47 1.30 6.23 -1.58
CA LYS A 47 0.11 6.72 -2.29
C LYS A 47 -0.38 8.06 -1.76
N ILE A 48 -0.34 8.29 -0.45
CA ILE A 48 -0.69 9.60 0.12
C ILE A 48 0.27 10.68 -0.41
N ILE A 49 1.59 10.42 -0.41
CA ILE A 49 2.60 11.33 -0.95
C ILE A 49 2.31 11.64 -2.43
N LEU A 50 2.10 10.61 -3.24
CA LEU A 50 1.82 10.79 -4.66
C LEU A 50 0.53 11.58 -4.90
N GLU A 51 -0.55 11.28 -4.17
CA GLU A 51 -1.82 12.01 -4.26
C GLU A 51 -1.63 13.50 -3.92
N THR A 52 -0.90 13.81 -2.83
CA THR A 52 -0.62 15.19 -2.43
C THR A 52 0.20 15.94 -3.47
N TYR A 53 1.28 15.32 -3.96
CA TYR A 53 2.14 15.91 -4.98
C TYR A 53 1.39 16.21 -6.28
N VAL A 54 0.57 15.28 -6.76
CA VAL A 54 -0.25 15.48 -7.97
C VAL A 54 -1.28 16.58 -7.79
N GLN A 55 -1.87 16.69 -6.59
CA GLN A 55 -2.83 17.76 -6.27
C GLN A 55 -2.15 19.14 -6.25
N ASP A 56 -0.98 19.25 -5.63
CA ASP A 56 -0.23 20.52 -5.58
C ASP A 56 0.26 20.93 -6.95
N TYR A 57 0.83 19.99 -7.72
CA TYR A 57 1.21 20.24 -9.12
C TYR A 57 0.02 20.73 -9.95
N ARG A 58 -1.18 20.15 -9.77
CA ARG A 58 -2.39 20.60 -10.44
C ARG A 58 -2.81 22.01 -10.00
N LYS A 59 -2.66 22.35 -8.71
CA LYS A 59 -3.00 23.70 -8.20
C LYS A 59 -2.06 24.76 -8.78
N GLU A 60 -0.77 24.48 -8.84
CA GLU A 60 0.27 25.43 -9.29
C GLU A 60 0.30 25.60 -10.81
N TYR A 61 0.19 24.51 -11.57
CA TYR A 61 0.41 24.51 -13.02
C TYR A 61 -0.85 24.21 -13.85
N GLY A 62 -2.00 23.99 -13.22
CA GLY A 62 -3.25 23.60 -13.90
C GLY A 62 -4.05 24.75 -14.52
N HIS A 63 -3.57 26.00 -14.45
CA HIS A 63 -4.28 27.14 -15.02
C HIS A 63 -4.39 27.02 -16.55
N GLY A 64 -5.59 27.23 -17.10
CA GLY A 64 -5.85 27.24 -18.54
C GLY A 64 -5.99 25.86 -19.22
N GLN A 65 -5.92 24.76 -18.47
CA GLN A 65 -6.15 23.41 -19.01
C GLN A 65 -7.63 22.99 -18.85
N CYS A 66 -8.21 22.36 -19.88
CA CYS A 66 -9.51 21.68 -19.76
C CYS A 66 -9.41 20.53 -18.75
N GLN A 67 -10.50 20.21 -18.05
CA GLN A 67 -10.59 19.12 -17.05
C GLN A 67 -9.82 17.86 -17.50
N GLY A 68 -8.67 17.59 -16.86
CA GLY A 68 -7.80 16.49 -17.24
C GLY A 68 -8.32 15.14 -16.76
N THR A 69 -8.86 14.33 -17.68
CA THR A 69 -9.33 12.96 -17.41
C THR A 69 -8.21 12.01 -16.96
N ARG A 70 -6.97 12.22 -17.43
CA ARG A 70 -5.81 11.39 -17.07
C ARG A 70 -5.38 11.58 -15.62
N THR A 71 -5.31 12.83 -15.14
CA THR A 71 -4.98 13.12 -13.74
C THR A 71 -6.07 12.62 -12.80
N ALA A 72 -7.34 12.78 -13.16
CA ALA A 72 -8.45 12.21 -12.39
C ALA A 72 -8.39 10.68 -12.32
N LYS A 73 -8.04 10.02 -13.43
CA LYS A 73 -7.80 8.57 -13.46
C LYS A 73 -6.65 8.16 -12.55
N LEU A 74 -5.50 8.85 -12.62
CA LEU A 74 -4.35 8.58 -11.75
C LEU A 74 -4.70 8.72 -10.26
N ILE A 75 -5.44 9.75 -9.88
CA ILE A 75 -5.91 9.94 -8.49
C ILE A 75 -6.87 8.81 -8.09
N GLY A 76 -7.80 8.44 -8.97
CA GLY A 76 -8.71 7.31 -8.73
C GLY A 76 -7.97 5.98 -8.54
N ASP A 77 -6.96 5.71 -9.38
CA ASP A 77 -6.11 4.52 -9.29
C ASP A 77 -5.29 4.53 -7.98
N CYS A 78 -4.75 5.69 -7.57
CA CYS A 78 -4.05 5.85 -6.29
C CYS A 78 -4.96 5.59 -5.09
N SER A 79 -6.17 6.15 -5.10
CA SER A 79 -7.14 5.95 -4.02
C SER A 79 -7.62 4.50 -3.96
N ALA A 80 -7.81 3.85 -5.10
CA ALA A 80 -8.14 2.42 -5.15
C ALA A 80 -6.99 1.55 -4.64
N ALA A 81 -5.73 1.89 -4.96
CA ALA A 81 -4.55 1.21 -4.42
C ALA A 81 -4.42 1.40 -2.91
N LYS A 82 -4.55 2.63 -2.44
CA LYS A 82 -4.58 2.99 -1.02
C LYS A 82 -5.63 2.16 -0.27
N ASN A 83 -6.88 2.11 -0.75
CA ASN A 83 -7.95 1.33 -0.12
C ASN A 83 -7.65 -0.17 -0.07
N ARG A 84 -7.01 -0.71 -1.12
CA ARG A 84 -6.56 -2.12 -1.14
C ARG A 84 -5.49 -2.39 -0.08
N SER A 85 -4.52 -1.48 0.07
CA SER A 85 -3.46 -1.60 1.07
C SER A 85 -3.99 -1.40 2.50
N ILE A 86 -4.93 -0.48 2.71
CA ILE A 86 -5.66 -0.32 3.98
C ILE A 86 -6.35 -1.64 4.35
N ALA A 87 -7.07 -2.26 3.41
CA ALA A 87 -7.73 -3.54 3.66
C ALA A 87 -6.74 -4.69 3.91
N ALA A 88 -5.55 -4.65 3.30
CA ALA A 88 -4.49 -5.63 3.58
C ALA A 88 -3.92 -5.43 4.99
N TYR A 89 -3.69 -4.19 5.40
CA TYR A 89 -3.26 -3.85 6.76
C TYR A 89 -4.27 -4.30 7.80
N HIS A 90 -5.57 -4.03 7.62
CA HIS A 90 -6.60 -4.49 8.53
C HIS A 90 -6.63 -6.01 8.66
N ARG A 91 -6.51 -6.74 7.55
CA ARG A 91 -6.45 -8.21 7.58
C ARG A 91 -5.23 -8.71 8.37
N ALA A 92 -4.07 -8.10 8.17
CA ALA A 92 -2.87 -8.44 8.93
C ALA A 92 -3.03 -8.11 10.42
N HIS A 93 -3.61 -6.97 10.73
CA HIS A 93 -3.86 -6.51 12.10
C HIS A 93 -4.85 -7.42 12.85
N GLU A 94 -5.96 -7.79 12.23
CA GLU A 94 -6.94 -8.76 12.77
C GLU A 94 -6.29 -10.13 13.03
N ALA A 95 -5.45 -10.60 12.12
CA ALA A 95 -4.71 -11.84 12.31
C ALA A 95 -3.71 -11.75 13.47
N MET A 96 -2.95 -10.66 13.58
CA MET A 96 -2.06 -10.40 14.72
C MET A 96 -2.84 -10.33 16.03
N GLU A 97 -4.01 -9.70 16.06
CA GLU A 97 -4.86 -9.64 17.26
C GLU A 97 -5.27 -11.04 17.74
N SER A 98 -5.58 -11.94 16.81
CA SER A 98 -5.89 -13.34 17.14
C SER A 98 -4.69 -14.17 17.62
N LEU A 99 -3.49 -13.89 17.10
CA LEU A 99 -2.25 -14.62 17.44
C LEU A 99 -1.60 -14.10 18.73
N ALA A 100 -1.81 -12.83 19.06
CA ALA A 100 -1.26 -12.18 20.25
C ALA A 100 -1.52 -12.92 21.58
N PRO A 101 -2.73 -13.40 21.90
CA PRO A 101 -2.97 -14.15 23.14
C PRO A 101 -2.25 -15.52 23.15
N CYS A 102 -2.02 -16.13 22.00
CA CYS A 102 -1.32 -17.42 21.89
C CYS A 102 0.20 -17.27 22.10
N LEU A 103 0.78 -16.20 21.56
CA LEU A 103 2.23 -15.95 21.61
C LEU A 103 2.65 -15.10 22.83
N SER A 104 1.70 -14.64 23.65
CA SER A 104 1.91 -13.74 24.80
C SER A 104 2.68 -12.45 24.46
N GLN A 105 2.52 -11.93 23.24
CA GLN A 105 3.18 -10.72 22.77
C GLN A 105 2.57 -9.48 23.43
N VAL A 106 3.40 -8.69 24.14
CA VAL A 106 2.98 -7.48 24.86
C VAL A 106 3.55 -6.25 24.17
N GLY A 107 2.71 -5.22 23.95
CA GLY A 107 3.15 -3.89 23.50
C GLY A 107 3.19 -3.67 21.99
N TRP A 108 2.86 -4.67 21.16
CA TRP A 108 2.79 -4.51 19.70
C TRP A 108 1.72 -3.51 19.25
N HIS A 109 0.63 -3.36 20.02
CA HIS A 109 -0.42 -2.36 19.78
C HIS A 109 0.08 -0.91 19.83
N ASN A 110 1.19 -0.64 20.54
CA ASN A 110 1.77 0.71 20.56
C ASN A 110 2.43 1.06 19.23
N VAL A 111 2.92 0.04 18.54
CA VAL A 111 3.63 0.14 17.26
C VAL A 111 2.64 0.10 16.09
N TYR A 112 1.75 -0.90 16.08
CA TYR A 112 0.77 -1.15 15.04
C TYR A 112 -0.63 -0.80 15.53
N GLN A 113 -1.04 0.45 15.32
CA GLN A 113 -2.36 0.94 15.74
C GLN A 113 -3.42 0.63 14.67
N CYS A 114 -4.70 0.59 15.06
CA CYS A 114 -5.78 0.42 14.09
C CYS A 114 -5.87 1.65 13.17
N LEU A 115 -5.90 1.39 11.87
CA LEU A 115 -5.89 2.43 10.85
C LEU A 115 -7.29 3.04 10.67
N SER A 116 -7.57 4.14 11.37
CA SER A 116 -8.77 4.95 11.10
C SER A 116 -8.64 5.73 9.78
N ASP A 117 -9.76 5.94 9.08
CA ASP A 117 -9.85 6.72 7.83
C ASP A 117 -9.25 8.13 7.99
N ASP A 118 -9.41 8.73 9.18
CA ASP A 118 -8.83 10.04 9.52
C ASP A 118 -7.30 10.08 9.43
N ASN A 119 -6.63 8.96 9.68
CA ASN A 119 -5.17 8.88 9.62
C ASN A 119 -4.64 8.83 8.19
N THR A 120 -5.49 8.47 7.23
CA THR A 120 -5.16 8.30 5.80
C THR A 120 -5.40 9.54 4.96
N ARG A 121 -5.93 10.61 5.58
CA ARG A 121 -6.13 11.90 4.92
C ARG A 121 -4.77 12.52 4.59
N ALA A 122 -4.69 13.12 3.41
CA ALA A 122 -3.54 13.87 2.93
C ALA A 122 -3.09 14.93 3.95
N VAL A 123 -1.97 14.70 4.64
CA VAL A 123 -1.42 15.63 5.64
C VAL A 123 -0.49 16.68 5.02
N LEU A 124 0.10 16.40 3.86
CA LEU A 124 1.17 17.25 3.30
C LEU A 124 0.65 18.57 2.68
N THR A 125 -0.65 18.72 2.49
CA THR A 125 -1.21 19.88 1.77
C THR A 125 -2.22 20.63 2.61
N ASN A 126 -1.75 21.58 3.41
CA ASN A 126 -2.47 22.83 3.65
C ASN A 126 -1.52 23.94 4.10
N ARG A 127 -0.81 24.53 3.12
CA ARG A 127 -0.17 25.85 3.25
C ARG A 127 -1.18 27.02 3.37
N VAL A 128 -2.49 26.76 3.39
CA VAL A 128 -3.52 27.81 3.24
C VAL A 128 -4.41 28.01 4.46
N GLU A 129 -4.46 27.10 5.43
CA GLU A 129 -5.30 27.29 6.62
C GLU A 129 -4.55 26.88 7.90
N GLY A 130 -3.98 27.87 8.60
CA GLY A 130 -3.51 27.77 10.00
C GLY A 130 -2.47 26.70 10.29
N GLU A 131 -1.18 27.03 10.13
CA GLU A 131 0.01 26.18 10.37
C GLU A 131 0.18 25.60 11.81
N GLY A 132 -0.79 25.78 12.72
CA GLY A 132 -0.57 25.57 14.14
C GLY A 132 -0.76 24.14 14.68
N ARG A 133 -1.56 23.26 14.06
CA ARG A 133 -2.09 22.07 14.79
C ARG A 133 -2.39 20.79 13.99
N HIS A 134 -1.77 20.53 12.84
CA HIS A 134 -1.87 19.18 12.27
C HIS A 134 -0.82 18.25 12.88
N LYS A 135 -1.25 17.44 13.86
CA LYS A 135 -0.44 16.30 14.34
C LYS A 135 -0.31 15.32 13.17
N LEU A 136 0.92 15.03 12.74
CA LEU A 136 1.19 13.95 11.80
C LEU A 136 0.52 12.67 12.33
N SER A 137 -0.18 11.95 11.44
CA SER A 137 -0.80 10.68 11.82
C SER A 137 0.27 9.67 12.27
N TRP A 138 -0.10 8.74 13.15
CA TRP A 138 0.83 7.74 13.70
C TRP A 138 1.47 6.88 12.61
N ILE A 139 0.85 6.78 11.44
CA ILE A 139 1.37 6.09 10.25
C ILE A 139 2.78 6.61 9.92
N TRP A 140 3.04 7.91 10.08
CA TRP A 140 4.35 8.52 9.85
C TRP A 140 5.36 8.25 10.98
N MET A 141 4.90 7.76 12.13
CA MET A 141 5.74 7.47 13.30
C MET A 141 6.00 5.96 13.48
N ALA A 142 5.52 5.12 12.56
CA ALA A 142 5.72 3.68 12.61
C ALA A 142 7.21 3.32 12.47
N PRO A 143 7.73 2.34 13.24
CA PRO A 143 9.10 1.85 13.12
C PRO A 143 9.33 1.25 11.72
N GLY A 144 10.55 1.40 11.21
CA GLY A 144 10.88 1.14 9.79
C GLY A 144 10.76 2.38 8.91
N SER A 145 9.87 3.31 9.26
CA SER A 145 9.72 4.61 8.60
C SER A 145 10.74 5.61 9.17
N GLY A 146 12.02 5.44 8.82
CA GLY A 146 13.08 6.35 9.24
C GLY A 146 12.70 7.81 8.93
N ASN A 147 12.71 8.68 9.95
CA ASN A 147 12.28 10.09 9.92
C ASN A 147 11.38 10.45 8.72
N SER A 148 10.21 9.80 8.61
CA SER A 148 9.36 9.75 7.40
C SER A 148 8.79 11.10 6.93
N SER A 149 8.86 12.10 7.81
CA SER A 149 8.55 13.50 7.49
C SER A 149 9.73 14.24 6.84
N SER A 150 10.88 13.59 6.68
CA SER A 150 12.03 14.11 5.96
C SER A 150 11.71 14.25 4.48
N LEU A 151 12.19 15.35 3.89
CA LEU A 151 12.12 15.60 2.46
C LEU A 151 12.71 14.44 1.64
N GLU A 152 13.70 13.74 2.18
CA GLU A 152 14.33 12.56 1.57
C GLU A 152 13.35 11.41 1.38
N HIS A 153 12.55 11.08 2.40
CA HIS A 153 11.55 10.01 2.32
C HIS A 153 10.44 10.33 1.31
N VAL A 154 10.00 11.60 1.26
CA VAL A 154 9.04 12.08 0.26
C VAL A 154 9.61 11.94 -1.15
N GLN A 155 10.88 12.29 -1.34
CA GLN A 155 11.55 12.20 -2.64
C GLN A 155 11.78 10.74 -3.07
N ASP A 156 12.15 9.85 -2.14
CA ASP A 156 12.31 8.42 -2.40
C ASP A 156 10.99 7.76 -2.78
N ALA A 157 9.91 8.08 -2.06
CA ALA A 157 8.56 7.61 -2.39
C ALA A 157 8.16 7.98 -3.82
N LEU A 158 8.40 9.24 -4.22
CA LEU A 158 8.11 9.70 -5.58
C LEU A 158 9.03 9.03 -6.62
N CYS A 159 10.30 8.82 -6.30
CA CYS A 159 11.25 8.14 -7.18
C CYS A 159 10.84 6.68 -7.42
N LEU A 160 10.43 5.96 -6.38
CA LEU A 160 9.93 4.59 -6.47
C LEU A 160 8.68 4.49 -7.34
N GLU A 161 7.70 5.39 -7.12
CA GLU A 161 6.49 5.42 -7.96
C GLU A 161 6.83 5.74 -9.42
N TRP A 162 7.77 6.65 -9.67
CA TRP A 162 8.24 6.92 -11.02
C TRP A 162 8.93 5.71 -11.66
N LEU A 163 9.81 5.02 -10.94
CA LEU A 163 10.48 3.81 -11.39
C LEU A 163 9.47 2.70 -11.72
N ASN A 164 8.45 2.51 -10.89
CA ASN A 164 7.38 1.55 -11.13
C ASN A 164 6.59 1.89 -12.40
N MET A 165 6.17 3.14 -12.55
CA MET A 165 5.46 3.61 -13.75
C MET A 165 6.30 3.47 -15.01
N ARG A 166 7.61 3.72 -14.92
CA ARG A 166 8.56 3.53 -16.02
C ARG A 166 8.71 2.05 -16.38
N ALA A 167 8.82 1.16 -15.39
CA ALA A 167 8.89 -0.28 -15.62
C ALA A 167 7.60 -0.81 -16.28
N TRP A 168 6.43 -0.30 -15.87
CA TRP A 168 5.16 -0.62 -16.53
C TRP A 168 5.12 -0.15 -17.98
N ALA A 169 5.60 1.07 -18.25
CA ALA A 169 5.67 1.58 -19.60
C ALA A 169 6.62 0.75 -20.49
N GLN A 170 7.75 0.31 -19.94
CA GLN A 170 8.68 -0.58 -20.64
C GLN A 170 8.05 -1.94 -20.95
N ARG A 171 7.43 -2.59 -19.97
CA ARG A 171 6.71 -3.85 -20.17
C ARG A 171 5.59 -3.73 -21.20
N TRP A 172 4.80 -2.66 -21.15
CA TRP A 172 3.75 -2.43 -22.14
C TRP A 172 4.33 -2.29 -23.55
N SER A 173 5.49 -1.63 -23.69
CA SER A 173 6.19 -1.55 -24.97
C SER A 173 6.66 -2.92 -25.46
N GLU A 174 7.15 -3.77 -24.56
CA GLU A 174 7.55 -5.15 -24.87
C GLU A 174 6.34 -5.98 -25.32
N GLU A 175 5.22 -5.91 -24.59
CA GLU A 175 3.97 -6.58 -24.95
C GLU A 175 3.45 -6.15 -26.33
N CYS A 176 3.56 -4.87 -26.67
CA CYS A 176 3.20 -4.39 -28.01
C CYS A 176 4.08 -5.02 -29.10
N ASN A 177 5.39 -5.14 -28.86
CA ASN A 177 6.31 -5.78 -29.81
C ASN A 177 6.00 -7.27 -29.97
N ILE A 178 5.79 -7.97 -28.84
CA ILE A 178 5.41 -9.38 -28.83
C ILE A 178 4.09 -9.58 -29.60
N LEU A 179 3.09 -8.73 -29.38
CA LEU A 179 1.81 -8.82 -30.08
C LEU A 179 1.96 -8.70 -31.60
N VAL A 180 2.80 -7.77 -32.07
CA VAL A 180 3.08 -7.60 -33.51
C VAL A 180 3.77 -8.84 -34.09
N GLU A 181 4.70 -9.43 -33.36
CA GLU A 181 5.41 -10.64 -33.78
C GLU A 181 4.48 -11.86 -33.80
N GLU A 182 3.62 -12.03 -32.79
CA GLU A 182 2.57 -13.06 -32.76
C GLU A 182 1.59 -12.92 -33.93
N MET A 183 1.14 -11.70 -34.24
CA MET A 183 0.29 -11.46 -35.43
C MET A 183 1.00 -11.87 -36.73
N ALA A 184 2.30 -11.59 -36.85
CA ALA A 184 3.08 -12.02 -38.00
C ALA A 184 3.27 -13.53 -38.07
N HIS A 185 3.45 -14.21 -36.91
CA HIS A 185 3.55 -15.67 -36.84
C HIS A 185 2.25 -16.35 -37.24
N VAL A 186 1.10 -15.83 -36.80
CA VAL A 186 -0.21 -16.32 -37.23
C VAL A 186 -0.34 -16.21 -38.76
N LEU A 187 0.02 -15.07 -39.35
CA LEU A 187 -0.04 -14.90 -40.82
C LEU A 187 0.92 -15.81 -41.60
N ARG A 188 2.06 -16.21 -41.02
CA ARG A 188 3.02 -17.13 -41.68
C ARG A 188 2.70 -18.62 -41.49
N SER A 189 1.87 -18.95 -40.49
CA SER A 189 1.51 -20.34 -40.15
C SER A 189 0.24 -20.82 -40.85
N PHE A 190 -0.48 -19.92 -41.54
CA PHE A 190 -1.52 -20.22 -42.53
C PHE A 190 -0.95 -20.27 -43.94
#